data_AF-A0A212FGW4-F1
#
_entry.id   AF-A0A212FGW4-F1
#
_cell.length_a   1.000
_cell.length_b   1.000
_cell.length_c   1.000
_cell.angle_alpha   90.00
_cell.angle_beta   90.00
_cell.angle_gamma   90.00
#
_symmetry.space_group_name_H-M   'P 1'
#
loop_
_entity.id
_entity.type
_entity.pdbx_description
1 polymer ?
#
loop_
_entity_poly.entity_id
_entity_poly.type
_entity_poly.pdbx_seq_one_letter_code
_entity_poly.pdbx_strand_id
1 'polypeptide(L)'
;MTSSPGGGAAEWSGWGERAVPATVRQTRDRLATGGMFCAELHALLTHLDLDEFLPSTDNTLEELRIRLADHTGELTAVMPISVLEDATGYPAAQIKNMNEEQKSALRWIFMLEHCYCNVSVTPPRVVLLALRKATASDPIPLY
;
A
#
# COMPACT_ATOMS: atom_id res chain seq x y z
N MET A 1 -25.19 18.73 -4.33
CA MET A 1 -25.05 17.51 -3.50
C MET A 1 -23.60 17.07 -3.61
N THR A 2 -22.97 16.97 -2.45
CA THR A 2 -21.53 17.00 -2.23
C THR A 2 -20.79 15.82 -2.88
N SER A 3 -19.81 16.15 -3.71
CA SER A 3 -18.78 15.26 -4.23
C SER A 3 -18.01 14.60 -3.09
N SER A 4 -17.98 13.27 -3.05
CA SER A 4 -16.99 12.54 -2.28
C SER A 4 -15.62 12.73 -2.97
N PRO A 5 -14.58 13.22 -2.28
CA PRO A 5 -13.24 13.18 -2.84
C PRO A 5 -12.74 11.74 -2.74
N GLY A 6 -12.96 10.96 -3.80
CA GLY A 6 -12.30 9.66 -4.02
C GLY A 6 -10.83 9.86 -4.41
N GLY A 7 -10.09 10.58 -3.56
CA GLY A 7 -8.80 11.19 -3.87
C GLY A 7 -7.63 10.24 -4.13
N GLY A 8 -7.66 8.99 -3.65
CA GLY A 8 -6.50 8.08 -3.80
C GLY A 8 -6.51 7.21 -5.05
N ALA A 9 -7.68 6.91 -5.62
CA ALA A 9 -7.80 6.00 -6.78
C ALA A 9 -7.70 6.74 -8.13
N ALA A 10 -7.95 8.05 -8.15
CA ALA A 10 -8.06 8.83 -9.37
C ALA A 10 -6.70 9.16 -10.02
N GLU A 11 -5.61 9.18 -9.24
CA GLU A 11 -4.33 9.76 -9.69
C GLU A 11 -3.40 8.79 -10.44
N TRP A 12 -3.73 7.50 -10.52
CA TRP A 12 -2.97 6.51 -11.30
C TRP A 12 -3.76 5.94 -12.49
N SER A 13 -4.79 6.66 -12.93
CA SER A 13 -5.40 6.51 -14.26
C SER A 13 -4.42 6.78 -15.43
N GLY A 14 -3.21 7.29 -15.14
CA GLY A 14 -2.17 7.58 -16.13
C GLY A 14 -1.62 6.37 -16.91
N TRP A 15 -1.83 5.14 -16.43
CA TRP A 15 -1.36 3.91 -17.10
C TRP A 15 -2.46 3.14 -17.86
N GLY A 16 -3.72 3.57 -17.76
CA GLY A 16 -4.84 2.98 -18.52
C GLY A 16 -5.26 1.55 -18.12
N GLU A 17 -4.52 0.85 -17.26
CA GLU A 17 -4.87 -0.49 -16.78
C GLU A 17 -5.63 -0.44 -15.44
N ARG A 18 -6.80 -1.10 -15.43
CA ARG A 18 -7.58 -1.31 -14.21
C ARG A 18 -6.85 -2.32 -13.32
N ALA A 19 -6.69 -2.00 -12.04
CA ALA A 19 -6.16 -2.95 -11.07
C ALA A 19 -7.05 -4.21 -11.04
N VAL A 20 -6.43 -5.39 -11.02
CA VAL A 20 -7.13 -6.68 -11.02
C VAL A 20 -6.93 -7.37 -9.69
N PRO A 21 -7.95 -8.01 -9.10
CA PRO A 21 -7.79 -8.84 -7.92
C PRO A 21 -6.71 -9.91 -8.14
N ALA A 22 -5.72 -9.95 -7.25
CA ALA A 22 -4.60 -10.88 -7.33
C ALA A 22 -4.15 -11.32 -5.94
N THR A 23 -3.49 -12.47 -5.86
CA THR A 23 -2.79 -12.89 -4.64
C THR A 23 -1.40 -12.27 -4.57
N VAL A 24 -0.81 -12.23 -3.38
CA VAL A 24 0.57 -11.81 -3.16
C VAL A 24 1.53 -12.62 -4.02
N ARG A 25 1.34 -13.94 -4.12
CA ARG A 25 2.15 -14.81 -4.98
C ARG A 25 2.06 -14.41 -6.44
N GLN A 26 0.86 -14.24 -6.99
CA GLN A 26 0.68 -13.83 -8.39
C GLN A 26 1.37 -12.49 -8.66
N THR A 27 1.30 -11.58 -7.69
CA THR A 27 1.91 -10.26 -7.79
C THR A 27 3.44 -10.35 -7.83
N ARG A 28 4.02 -11.18 -6.95
CA ARG A 28 5.45 -11.47 -6.91
C ARG A 28 5.93 -12.19 -8.18
N ASP A 29 5.18 -13.16 -8.66
CA ASP A 29 5.53 -13.91 -9.86
C ASP A 29 5.55 -12.98 -11.09
N ARG A 30 4.58 -12.06 -11.20
CA ARG A 30 4.58 -11.02 -12.24
C ARG A 30 5.75 -10.04 -12.11
N LEU A 31 6.07 -9.59 -10.90
CA LEU A 31 7.26 -8.77 -10.64
C LEU A 31 8.54 -9.46 -11.16
N ALA A 32 8.67 -10.78 -10.92
CA ALA A 32 9.81 -11.56 -11.40
C ALA A 32 9.85 -11.70 -12.94
N THR A 33 8.70 -11.69 -13.61
CA THR A 33 8.64 -11.71 -15.09
C THR A 33 8.95 -10.36 -15.73
N GLY A 34 9.08 -9.29 -14.96
CA GLY A 34 9.41 -7.95 -15.47
C GLY A 34 8.24 -7.20 -16.11
N GLY A 35 7.01 -7.71 -15.99
CA GLY A 35 5.81 -7.02 -16.47
C GLY A 35 5.35 -5.91 -15.51
N MET A 36 4.99 -4.76 -16.06
CA MET A 36 4.24 -3.73 -15.32
C MET A 36 2.78 -4.17 -15.21
N PHE A 37 2.16 -4.00 -14.05
CA PHE A 37 0.72 -4.24 -13.85
C PHE A 37 0.23 -3.61 -12.54
N CYS A 38 -1.09 -3.47 -12.42
CA CYS A 38 -1.75 -3.06 -11.18
C CYS A 38 -2.54 -4.22 -10.57
N ALA A 39 -2.51 -4.37 -9.25
CA ALA A 39 -3.24 -5.39 -8.52
C ALA A 39 -4.02 -4.85 -7.33
N GLU A 40 -5.19 -5.45 -7.12
CA GLU A 40 -5.99 -5.29 -5.91
C GLU A 40 -5.69 -6.49 -5.00
N LEU A 41 -5.14 -6.23 -3.82
CA LEU A 41 -4.76 -7.25 -2.85
C LEU A 41 -5.66 -7.18 -1.63
N HIS A 42 -6.06 -8.35 -1.14
CA HIS A 42 -6.64 -8.53 0.17
C HIS A 42 -5.59 -9.20 1.08
N ALA A 43 -4.84 -8.41 1.82
CA ALA A 43 -3.64 -8.84 2.53
C ALA A 43 -3.52 -8.20 3.92
N LEU A 44 -2.77 -8.84 4.81
CA LEU A 44 -2.36 -8.29 6.10
C LEU A 44 -1.15 -7.38 5.91
N LEU A 45 -1.15 -6.20 6.54
CA LEU A 45 0.06 -5.41 6.70
C LEU A 45 0.87 -5.99 7.87
N THR A 46 1.92 -6.74 7.57
CA THR A 46 2.75 -7.43 8.58
C THR A 46 3.95 -6.62 9.03
N HIS A 47 4.34 -5.61 8.25
CA HIS A 47 5.42 -4.71 8.61
C HIS A 47 5.18 -3.31 8.04
N LEU A 48 5.39 -2.30 8.88
CA LEU A 48 5.39 -0.88 8.54
C LEU A 48 6.63 -0.24 9.19
N ASP A 49 7.62 0.06 8.37
CA ASP A 49 8.83 0.76 8.80
C ASP A 49 8.52 2.26 8.90
N LEU A 50 8.65 2.83 10.11
CA LEU A 50 8.45 4.26 10.39
C LEU A 50 9.77 4.90 10.87
N ASP A 51 10.87 4.16 10.79
CA ASP A 51 12.17 4.56 11.29
C ASP A 51 13.09 4.96 10.12
N GLU A 52 12.85 4.38 8.95
CA GLU A 52 13.56 4.70 7.71
C GLU A 52 12.59 5.28 6.64
N PHE A 53 12.72 6.58 6.37
CA PHE A 53 12.05 7.24 5.24
C PHE A 53 12.99 7.27 4.03
N LEU A 54 12.59 6.57 2.96
CA LEU A 54 13.36 6.46 1.74
C LEU A 54 13.05 7.64 0.81
N PRO A 55 14.05 8.20 0.10
CA PRO A 55 13.77 9.14 -0.98
C PRO A 55 13.03 8.41 -2.12
N SER A 56 11.93 8.97 -2.61
CA SER A 56 11.27 8.42 -3.80
C SER A 56 12.17 8.54 -5.03
N THR A 57 12.01 7.62 -5.97
CA THR A 57 12.65 7.66 -7.29
C THR A 57 12.36 8.96 -8.06
N ASP A 58 11.23 9.61 -7.80
CA ASP A 58 10.83 10.85 -8.47
C ASP A 58 11.10 12.10 -7.62
N ASN A 59 11.76 11.93 -6.46
CA ASN A 59 12.27 13.00 -5.58
C ASN A 59 11.21 13.98 -5.03
N THR A 60 9.92 13.64 -5.13
CA THR A 60 8.79 14.49 -4.71
C THR A 60 8.11 14.01 -3.44
N LEU A 61 8.21 12.71 -3.11
CA LEU A 61 7.55 12.10 -1.95
C LEU A 61 8.56 11.21 -1.19
N GLU A 62 8.43 11.13 0.14
CA GLU A 62 9.16 10.13 0.91
C GLU A 62 8.35 8.83 0.94
N GLU A 63 9.05 7.71 0.90
CA GLU A 63 8.45 6.37 0.86
C GLU A 63 8.87 5.56 2.08
N LEU A 64 7.99 4.66 2.50
CA LEU A 64 8.17 3.76 3.63
C LEU A 64 8.27 2.32 3.13
N ARG A 65 9.12 1.51 3.76
CA ARG A 65 9.16 0.08 3.47
C ARG A 65 8.03 -0.63 4.22
N ILE A 66 7.30 -1.48 3.51
CA ILE A 66 6.21 -2.28 4.07
C ILE A 66 6.31 -3.75 3.65
N ARG A 67 5.66 -4.64 4.41
CA ARG A 67 5.41 -6.02 4.00
C ARG A 67 3.93 -6.35 4.09
N LEU A 68 3.42 -6.92 3.01
CA LEU A 68 2.08 -7.44 2.88
C LEU A 68 2.13 -8.96 2.88
N ALA A 69 1.16 -9.62 3.51
CA ALA A 69 1.06 -11.07 3.51
C ALA A 69 -0.38 -11.52 3.27
N ASP A 70 -0.55 -12.57 2.48
CA ASP A 70 -1.80 -13.31 2.39
C ASP A 70 -1.53 -14.82 2.54
N HIS A 71 -2.55 -15.66 2.32
CA HIS A 71 -2.43 -17.11 2.40
C HIS A 71 -1.46 -17.73 1.37
N THR A 72 -1.01 -16.96 0.37
CA THR A 72 -0.09 -17.40 -0.69
C THR A 72 1.35 -16.97 -0.48
N GLY A 73 1.62 -16.11 0.52
CA GLY A 73 2.96 -15.71 0.92
C GLY A 73 3.08 -14.24 1.29
N GLU A 74 4.28 -13.69 1.09
CA GLU A 74 4.61 -12.31 1.47
C GLU A 74 5.19 -11.50 0.29
N LEU A 75 4.95 -10.19 0.32
CA LEU A 75 5.40 -9.20 -0.64
C LEU A 75 6.02 -8.01 0.08
N THR A 76 7.24 -7.66 -0.27
CA THR A 76 7.85 -6.39 0.15
C THR A 76 7.47 -5.32 -0.86
N ALA A 77 7.01 -4.17 -0.38
CA ALA A 77 6.65 -3.03 -1.18
C ALA A 77 7.15 -1.73 -0.53
N VAL A 78 7.08 -0.65 -1.29
CA VAL A 78 7.23 0.70 -0.78
C VAL A 78 5.87 1.39 -0.78
N MET A 79 5.65 2.30 0.15
CA MET A 79 4.41 3.05 0.28
C MET A 79 4.77 4.54 0.40
N PRO A 80 4.29 5.41 -0.50
CA PRO A 80 4.42 6.85 -0.32
C PRO A 80 3.78 7.27 1.00
N ILE A 81 4.42 8.20 1.72
CA ILE A 81 3.90 8.66 3.01
C ILE A 81 2.49 9.24 2.91
N SER A 82 2.13 9.82 1.77
CA SER A 82 0.77 10.32 1.48
C SER A 82 -0.31 9.25 1.56
N VAL A 83 0.01 8.01 1.19
CA VAL A 83 -0.92 6.89 1.34
C VAL A 83 -1.19 6.58 2.81
N LEU A 84 -0.17 6.73 3.67
CA LEU A 84 -0.34 6.57 5.11
C LEU A 84 -1.07 7.76 5.73
N GLU A 85 -0.84 8.99 5.23
CA GLU A 85 -1.62 10.17 5.62
C GLU A 85 -3.11 9.94 5.34
N ASP A 86 -3.46 9.52 4.13
CA ASP A 86 -4.84 9.24 3.72
C ASP A 86 -5.48 8.13 4.56
N ALA A 87 -4.71 7.09 4.88
CA ALA A 87 -5.20 5.94 5.62
C ALA A 87 -5.41 6.23 7.12
N THR A 88 -4.64 7.17 7.69
CA THR A 88 -4.63 7.44 9.14
C THR A 88 -5.24 8.79 9.53
N GLY A 89 -5.30 9.73 8.60
CA GLY A 89 -5.65 11.13 8.83
C GLY A 89 -4.53 11.97 9.46
N TYR A 90 -3.34 11.40 9.73
CA TYR A 90 -2.22 12.16 10.27
C TYR A 90 -1.37 12.76 9.14
N PRO A 91 -1.03 14.06 9.19
CA PRO A 91 -0.11 14.66 8.23
C PRO A 91 1.28 14.02 8.29
N ALA A 92 2.00 13.99 7.17
CA ALA A 92 3.32 13.43 6.96
C ALA A 92 4.32 14.09 7.90
N ALA A 93 4.23 15.41 8.05
CA ALA A 93 5.05 16.16 9.00
C ALA A 93 4.81 15.70 10.45
N GLN A 94 3.57 15.32 10.81
CA GLN A 94 3.27 14.79 12.13
C GLN A 94 3.84 13.37 12.27
N ILE A 95 3.61 12.49 11.28
CA ILE A 95 4.09 11.10 11.28
C ILE A 95 5.62 11.05 11.48
N LYS A 96 6.37 11.90 10.76
CA LYS A 96 7.84 11.97 10.87
C LYS A 96 8.34 12.41 12.24
N ASN A 97 7.55 13.24 12.94
CA ASN A 97 7.90 13.77 14.25
C ASN A 97 7.32 12.93 15.41
N MET A 98 6.66 11.80 15.12
CA MET A 98 6.15 10.90 16.15
C MET A 98 7.29 10.26 16.94
N ASN A 99 7.10 10.18 18.26
CA ASN A 99 7.97 9.38 19.11
C ASN A 99 7.69 7.87 18.94
N GLU A 100 8.52 7.02 19.56
CA GLU A 100 8.39 5.56 19.42
C GLU A 100 7.06 4.99 19.92
N GLU A 101 6.46 5.59 20.95
CA GLU A 101 5.15 5.18 21.46
C GLU A 101 4.04 5.50 20.44
N GLN A 102 4.06 6.71 19.87
CA GLN A 102 3.13 7.14 18.84
C GLN A 102 3.28 6.33 17.56
N LYS A 103 4.51 6.07 17.11
CA LYS A 103 4.79 5.19 15.97
C LYS A 103 4.28 3.78 16.23
N SER A 104 4.48 3.25 17.43
CA SER A 104 3.98 1.93 17.81
C SER A 104 2.45 1.90 17.75
N ALA A 105 1.77 2.90 18.30
CA ALA A 105 0.33 3.04 18.19
C ALA A 105 -0.15 3.14 16.73
N LEU A 106 0.57 3.87 15.88
CA LEU A 106 0.27 3.99 14.45
C LEU A 106 0.38 2.63 13.73
N ARG A 107 1.44 1.86 14.01
CA ARG A 107 1.60 0.49 13.48
C ARG A 107 0.42 -0.39 13.88
N TRP A 108 -0.07 -0.28 15.12
CA TRP A 108 -1.19 -1.08 15.62
C TRP A 108 -2.53 -0.80 14.92
N ILE A 109 -2.70 0.32 14.19
CA ILE A 109 -3.93 0.60 13.44
C ILE A 109 -4.16 -0.42 12.31
N PHE A 110 -3.07 -0.88 11.68
CA PHE A 110 -3.09 -1.77 10.52
C PHE A 110 -2.41 -3.12 10.74
N MET A 111 -1.54 -3.25 11.74
CA MET A 111 -0.87 -4.52 12.03
C MET A 111 -1.91 -5.61 12.31
N LEU A 112 -1.79 -6.72 11.59
CA LEU A 112 -2.65 -7.91 11.72
C LEU A 112 -4.12 -7.70 11.34
N GLU A 113 -4.47 -6.55 10.77
CA GLU A 113 -5.79 -6.30 10.20
C GLU A 113 -5.79 -6.66 8.71
N HIS A 114 -6.90 -7.23 8.24
CA HIS A 114 -7.10 -7.43 6.80
C HIS A 114 -7.23 -6.06 6.13
N CYS A 115 -6.35 -5.81 5.17
CA CYS A 115 -6.31 -4.58 4.40
C CYS A 115 -6.68 -4.84 2.95
N TYR A 116 -7.38 -3.88 2.37
CA TYR A 116 -7.55 -3.76 0.94
C TYR A 116 -6.49 -2.79 0.41
N CYS A 117 -5.67 -3.29 -0.51
CA CYS A 117 -4.49 -2.61 -1.01
C CYS A 117 -4.54 -2.52 -2.53
N ASN A 118 -4.25 -1.35 -3.10
CA ASN A 118 -3.98 -1.22 -4.53
C ASN A 118 -2.47 -1.07 -4.72
N VAL A 119 -1.85 -1.98 -5.46
CA VAL A 119 -0.42 -1.95 -5.74
C VAL A 119 -0.15 -1.76 -7.23
N SER A 120 0.84 -0.94 -7.54
CA SER A 120 1.49 -0.89 -8.84
C SER A 120 2.79 -1.67 -8.79
N VAL A 121 3.00 -2.53 -9.77
CA VAL A 121 4.27 -3.21 -9.96
C VAL A 121 5.02 -2.54 -11.10
N THR A 122 6.17 -1.97 -10.77
CA THR A 122 7.11 -1.36 -11.71
C THR A 122 8.48 -1.94 -11.39
N PRO A 123 8.86 -3.06 -12.03
CA PRO A 123 10.07 -3.79 -11.69
C PRO A 123 11.30 -2.87 -11.61
N PRO A 124 12.15 -3.01 -10.57
CA PRO A 124 12.15 -4.08 -9.56
C PRO A 124 11.27 -3.80 -8.33
N ARG A 125 10.38 -2.81 -8.38
CA ARG A 125 9.66 -2.27 -7.23
C ARG A 125 8.17 -2.60 -7.27
N VAL A 126 7.57 -2.65 -6.08
CA VAL A 126 6.12 -2.64 -5.89
C VAL A 126 5.79 -1.42 -5.05
N VAL A 127 4.88 -0.59 -5.53
CA VAL A 127 4.43 0.63 -4.87
C VAL A 127 2.98 0.45 -4.42
N LEU A 128 2.72 0.65 -3.13
CA LEU A 128 1.37 0.69 -2.60
C LEU A 128 0.75 2.06 -2.87
N LEU A 129 -0.35 2.08 -3.61
CA LEU A 129 -1.03 3.29 -4.06
C LEU A 129 -2.21 3.67 -3.15
N ALA A 130 -2.83 2.69 -2.51
CA ALA A 130 -3.94 2.91 -1.60
C ALA A 130 -3.95 1.85 -0.51
N LEU A 131 -4.26 2.27 0.72
CA LEU A 131 -4.38 1.41 1.89
C LEU A 131 -5.68 1.75 2.63
N ARG A 132 -6.49 0.74 2.92
CA ARG A 132 -7.59 0.85 3.88
C ARG A 132 -7.86 -0.49 4.55
N LYS A 133 -8.58 -0.48 5.67
CA LYS A 133 -9.14 -1.70 6.24
C LYS A 133 -10.08 -2.35 5.22
N ALA A 134 -9.95 -3.67 5.09
CA ALA A 134 -10.82 -4.46 4.24
C ALA A 134 -12.23 -4.52 4.81
N THR A 135 -13.21 -4.68 3.94
CA THR A 135 -14.61 -4.88 4.27
C THR A 135 -15.11 -6.18 3.66
N ALA A 136 -16.29 -6.64 4.08
CA ALA A 136 -16.88 -7.88 3.55
C ALA A 136 -17.20 -7.83 2.04
N SER A 137 -17.21 -6.65 1.42
CA SER A 137 -17.42 -6.48 -0.02
C SER A 137 -16.14 -6.61 -0.85
N ASP A 138 -14.98 -6.66 -0.20
CA ASP A 138 -13.71 -6.68 -0.90
C ASP A 138 -13.41 -8.08 -1.48
N PRO A 139 -12.96 -8.15 -2.74
CA PRO A 139 -12.68 -9.44 -3.37
C PRO A 139 -11.48 -10.10 -2.71
N ILE A 140 -11.69 -11.33 -2.22
CA ILE A 140 -10.61 -12.19 -1.76
C ILE A 140 -10.33 -13.21 -2.87
N PRO A 141 -9.21 -13.08 -3.61
CA PRO A 141 -8.83 -14.10 -4.58
C PRO A 141 -8.47 -15.40 -3.84
N LEU A 142 -9.12 -16.51 -4.19
CA LEU A 142 -9.00 -17.81 -3.51
C LEU A 142 -8.10 -18.83 -4.26
N TYR A 143 -7.19 -18.34 -5.10
CA TYR A 143 -6.41 -19.18 -6.03
C TYR A 143 -5.21 -19.88 -5.40
#